data_AF-A0A561EWN9-F1
#
_entry.id   AF-A0A561EWN9-F1
#
_cell.length_a   1.000
_cell.length_b   1.000
_cell.length_c   1.000
_cell.angle_alpha   90.00
_cell.angle_beta   90.00
_cell.angle_gamma   90.00
#
_symmetry.space_group_name_H-M   'P 1'
#
loop_
_entity.id
_entity.type
_entity.pdbx_description
1 polymer ?
#
loop_
_entity_poly.entity_id
_entity_poly.type
_entity_poly.pdbx_seq_one_letter_code
_entity_poly.pdbx_strand_id
1 'polypeptide(L)'
;MFKTVLMIEKALSDADVELVTTLHGDEKVSFVVLMQPRGKQDELLRALDDVALGHLDKVVHEHDETEHAPTLASESLEHSLRHLRAKGAEATGEVVEESPLDRLREVVEETSADEVLVLTSPHFVEEFFHRDWASQARHKVGVPVLKLFASDS
;
A
#
# COMPACT_ATOMS: atom_id res chain seq x y z
N MET A 1 -13.04 2.18 -18.21
CA MET A 1 -11.83 1.68 -17.52
C MET A 1 -11.70 2.59 -16.34
N PHE A 2 -11.88 2.04 -15.15
CA PHE A 2 -11.94 2.76 -13.91
C PHE A 2 -10.52 2.93 -13.34
N LYS A 3 -10.14 4.15 -12.96
CA LYS A 3 -8.80 4.46 -12.49
C LYS A 3 -8.78 4.65 -10.98
N THR A 4 -8.03 3.80 -10.30
CA THR A 4 -7.98 3.78 -8.84
C THR A 4 -6.54 4.03 -8.38
N VAL A 5 -6.35 5.00 -7.49
CA VAL A 5 -5.10 5.07 -6.71
C VAL A 5 -5.28 4.23 -5.46
N LEU A 6 -4.46 3.20 -5.29
CA LEU A 6 -4.55 2.24 -4.20
C LEU A 6 -3.38 2.42 -3.23
N MET A 7 -3.67 2.90 -2.04
CA MET A 7 -2.68 3.09 -0.98
C MET A 7 -2.65 1.87 -0.05
N ILE A 8 -1.47 1.28 0.11
CA ILE A 8 -1.25 0.05 0.90
C ILE A 8 -0.05 0.20 1.83
N GLU A 9 -0.10 -0.49 2.98
CA GLU A 9 0.97 -0.53 3.98
C GLU A 9 1.78 -1.84 3.96
N LYS A 10 1.22 -2.89 3.35
CA LYS A 10 1.77 -4.23 3.25
C LYS A 10 1.39 -4.84 1.91
N ALA A 11 2.05 -5.94 1.54
CA ALA A 11 1.66 -6.72 0.37
C ALA A 11 0.18 -7.12 0.43
N LEU A 12 -0.51 -7.04 -0.70
CA LEU A 12 -1.89 -7.50 -0.83
C LEU A 12 -1.97 -9.02 -0.71
N SER A 13 -2.91 -9.51 0.08
CA SER A 13 -3.30 -10.93 0.06
C SER A 13 -4.23 -11.22 -1.13
N ASP A 14 -4.45 -12.49 -1.44
CA ASP A 14 -5.40 -12.90 -2.49
C ASP A 14 -6.83 -12.41 -2.20
N ALA A 15 -7.22 -12.37 -0.93
CA ALA A 15 -8.51 -11.84 -0.51
C ALA A 15 -8.61 -10.33 -0.73
N ASP A 16 -7.53 -9.59 -0.47
CA ASP A 16 -7.48 -8.15 -0.72
C ASP A 16 -7.56 -7.84 -2.21
N VAL A 17 -6.84 -8.61 -3.02
CA VAL A 17 -6.84 -8.48 -4.48
C VAL A 17 -8.23 -8.75 -5.04
N GLU A 18 -8.90 -9.82 -4.59
CA GLU A 18 -10.29 -10.11 -4.98
C GLU A 18 -11.22 -8.98 -4.55
N LEU A 19 -11.09 -8.47 -3.32
CA LEU A 19 -11.90 -7.37 -2.82
C LEU A 19 -11.76 -6.13 -3.72
N VAL A 20 -10.54 -5.64 -3.96
CA VAL A 20 -10.34 -4.37 -4.68
C VAL A 20 -10.64 -4.47 -6.17
N THR A 21 -10.43 -5.63 -6.79
CA THR A 21 -10.70 -5.82 -8.23
C THR A 21 -12.18 -5.99 -8.54
N THR A 22 -13.02 -6.37 -7.57
CA THR A 22 -14.45 -6.62 -7.78
C THR A 22 -15.36 -5.45 -7.38
N LEU A 23 -14.83 -4.38 -6.77
CA LEU A 23 -15.62 -3.20 -6.34
C LEU A 23 -16.41 -2.55 -7.47
N HIS A 24 -15.88 -2.57 -8.70
CA HIS A 24 -16.47 -1.93 -9.87
C HIS A 24 -17.22 -2.90 -10.80
N GLY A 25 -17.53 -4.11 -10.31
CA GLY A 25 -18.24 -5.13 -11.08
C GLY A 25 -17.42 -5.59 -12.30
N ASP A 26 -18.05 -5.55 -13.49
CA ASP A 26 -17.42 -6.00 -14.75
C ASP A 26 -16.53 -4.92 -15.41
N GLU A 27 -16.42 -3.72 -14.83
CA GLU A 27 -15.59 -2.66 -15.40
C GLU A 27 -14.09 -2.97 -15.22
N LYS A 28 -13.32 -2.84 -16.30
CA LYS A 28 -11.85 -2.96 -16.23
C LYS A 28 -11.27 -1.88 -15.30
N VAL A 29 -10.48 -2.29 -14.33
CA VAL A 29 -9.81 -1.37 -13.38
C VAL A 29 -8.32 -1.27 -13.69
N SER A 30 -7.78 -0.05 -13.57
CA SER A 30 -6.35 0.23 -13.57
C SER A 30 -5.95 0.81 -12.21
N PHE A 31 -4.88 0.28 -11.63
CA PHE A 31 -4.37 0.68 -10.33
C PHE A 31 -3.05 1.44 -10.45
N VAL A 32 -2.93 2.54 -9.71
CA VAL A 32 -1.63 3.11 -9.33
C VAL A 32 -1.46 2.85 -7.84
N VAL A 33 -0.55 1.95 -7.50
CA VAL A 33 -0.35 1.45 -6.14
C VAL A 33 0.73 2.28 -5.44
N LEU A 34 0.37 2.90 -4.32
CA LEU A 34 1.31 3.61 -3.45
C LEU A 34 1.58 2.76 -2.22
N MET A 35 2.77 2.18 -2.15
CA MET A 35 3.24 1.42 -1.00
C MET A 35 3.86 2.39 0.00
N GLN A 36 3.21 2.61 1.13
CA GLN A 36 3.80 3.34 2.25
C GLN A 36 4.20 2.33 3.33
N PRO A 37 5.48 1.93 3.42
CA PRO A 37 5.91 0.99 4.45
C PRO A 37 5.70 1.57 5.84
N ARG A 38 5.52 0.68 6.82
CA ARG A 38 5.43 1.10 8.22
C ARG A 38 6.76 1.70 8.66
N GLY A 39 6.72 2.65 9.60
CA GLY A 39 7.93 3.29 10.12
C GLY A 39 8.93 2.30 10.74
N LYS A 40 10.18 2.75 10.89
CA LYS A 40 11.36 1.95 11.31
C LYS A 40 11.20 1.05 12.55
N GLN A 41 10.25 1.34 13.44
CA GLN A 41 10.01 0.52 14.64
C GLN A 41 9.26 -0.78 14.32
N ASP A 42 8.36 -0.77 13.34
CA ASP A 42 7.59 -1.95 12.95
C ASP A 42 8.43 -2.93 12.11
N GLU A 43 9.40 -2.44 11.34
CA GLU A 43 10.38 -3.27 10.63
C GLU A 43 11.24 -4.07 11.61
N LEU A 44 11.70 -3.44 12.70
CA LEU A 44 12.45 -4.12 13.75
C LEU A 44 11.61 -5.18 14.46
N LEU A 45 10.35 -4.87 14.80
CA LEU A 45 9.46 -5.82 15.45
C LEU A 45 9.17 -7.04 14.56
N ARG A 46 8.95 -6.84 13.25
CA ARG A 46 8.79 -7.95 12.30
C ARG A 46 10.04 -8.80 12.17
N ALA A 47 11.22 -8.18 12.07
CA ALA A 47 12.47 -8.92 12.02
C ALA A 47 12.67 -9.78 13.28
N LEU A 48 12.22 -9.30 14.45
CA LEU A 48 12.24 -10.07 15.69
C LEU A 48 11.20 -11.21 15.69
N ASP A 49 9.98 -10.97 15.20
CA ASP A 49 8.93 -11.99 15.09
C ASP A 49 9.30 -13.10 14.09
N ASP A 50 9.88 -12.77 12.94
CA ASP A 50 10.32 -13.75 11.94
C ASP A 50 11.41 -14.67 12.50
N VAL A 51 12.31 -14.12 13.33
CA VAL A 51 13.32 -14.90 14.07
C VAL A 51 12.65 -15.78 15.14
N ALA A 52 11.64 -15.28 15.85
CA ALA A 52 10.91 -16.03 16.87
C ALA A 52 10.04 -17.16 16.28
N LEU A 53 9.53 -16.98 15.06
CA LEU A 53 8.71 -17.95 14.31
C LEU A 53 9.56 -18.97 13.53
N GLY A 54 10.89 -18.87 13.59
CA GLY A 54 11.79 -19.84 12.96
C GLY A 54 11.95 -19.66 11.45
N HIS A 55 11.53 -18.52 10.89
CA HIS A 55 11.75 -18.16 9.50
C HIS A 55 13.17 -17.61 9.30
N LEU A 56 14.16 -18.49 9.42
CA LEU A 56 15.53 -18.20 8.99
C LEU A 56 15.66 -18.46 7.49
N ASP A 57 15.17 -17.53 6.68
CA ASP A 57 15.71 -17.37 5.32
C ASP A 57 16.07 -15.90 5.07
N LYS A 58 17.33 -15.62 5.41
CA LYS A 58 18.19 -14.50 4.96
C LYS A 58 17.76 -13.08 5.31
N VAL A 59 18.16 -12.64 6.50
CA VAL A 59 18.61 -11.24 6.69
C VAL A 59 19.94 -11.27 7.43
N VAL A 60 21.04 -11.33 6.68
CA VAL A 60 22.37 -11.00 7.22
C VAL A 60 22.48 -9.48 7.12
N HIS A 61 22.32 -8.79 8.24
CA HIS A 61 22.69 -7.39 8.35
C HIS A 61 24.21 -7.29 8.47
N GLU A 62 24.88 -6.93 7.39
CA GLU A 62 26.14 -6.20 7.51
C GLU A 62 25.80 -4.72 7.73
N HIS A 63 26.27 -4.19 8.86
CA HIS A 63 26.36 -2.77 9.11
C HIS A 63 27.23 -2.14 8.01
N ASP A 64 26.62 -1.33 7.17
CA ASP A 64 27.31 -0.21 6.56
C ASP A 64 26.33 0.96 6.40
N GLU A 65 26.79 2.15 6.78
CA GLU A 65 26.06 3.39 6.69
C GLU A 65 25.96 3.80 5.20
N THR A 66 24.95 3.31 4.48
CA THR A 66 24.61 3.75 3.12
C THR A 66 23.11 3.54 2.83
N GLU A 67 22.38 4.65 2.67
CA GLU A 67 21.19 4.90 1.82
C GLU A 67 20.25 3.76 1.37
N HIS A 68 19.97 2.70 2.14
CA HIS A 68 19.11 1.62 1.65
C HIS A 68 18.18 0.99 2.71
N ALA A 69 16.92 1.44 2.77
CA ALA A 69 15.78 0.57 3.14
C ALA A 69 14.79 0.23 1.98
N PRO A 70 15.21 -0.03 0.71
CA PRO A 70 14.31 -0.26 -0.42
C PRO A 70 14.03 -1.73 -0.80
N THR A 71 14.24 -2.75 0.04
CA THR A 71 14.00 -4.16 -0.39
C THR A 71 12.61 -4.68 -0.04
N LEU A 72 12.23 -4.75 1.25
CA LEU A 72 10.96 -5.36 1.67
C LEU A 72 9.71 -4.61 1.17
N ALA A 73 9.73 -3.29 1.18
CA ALA A 73 8.63 -2.46 0.68
C ALA A 73 8.46 -2.64 -0.84
N SER A 74 9.58 -2.63 -1.58
CA SER A 74 9.60 -2.84 -3.02
C SER A 74 9.16 -4.26 -3.40
N GLU A 75 9.62 -5.29 -2.69
CA GLU A 75 9.19 -6.68 -2.88
C GLU A 75 7.68 -6.83 -2.61
N SER A 76 7.18 -6.20 -1.55
CA SER A 76 5.75 -6.19 -1.20
C SER A 76 4.91 -5.48 -2.26
N LEU A 77 5.42 -4.36 -2.80
CA LEU A 77 4.80 -3.63 -3.90
C LEU A 77 4.76 -4.52 -5.15
N GLU A 78 5.89 -5.08 -5.56
CA GLU A 78 5.97 -5.95 -6.74
C GLU A 78 5.06 -7.17 -6.62
N HIS A 79 4.99 -7.79 -5.44
CA HIS A 79 4.07 -8.89 -5.16
C HIS A 79 2.63 -8.46 -5.44
N SER A 80 2.21 -7.33 -4.87
CA SER A 80 0.87 -6.76 -5.04
C SER A 80 0.56 -6.46 -6.51
N LEU A 81 1.50 -5.83 -7.22
CA LEU A 81 1.37 -5.53 -8.64
C LEU A 81 1.23 -6.80 -9.50
N ARG A 82 1.98 -7.85 -9.19
CA ARG A 82 1.84 -9.14 -9.89
C ARG A 82 0.46 -9.75 -9.67
N HIS A 83 -0.05 -9.76 -8.44
CA HIS A 83 -1.36 -10.36 -8.15
C HIS A 83 -2.51 -9.57 -8.79
N LEU A 84 -2.47 -8.24 -8.75
CA LEU A 84 -3.44 -7.39 -9.45
C LEU A 84 -3.46 -7.67 -10.96
N ARG A 85 -2.27 -7.75 -11.58
CA ARG A 85 -2.15 -8.08 -13.02
C ARG A 85 -2.62 -9.50 -13.33
N ALA A 86 -2.38 -10.46 -12.44
CA ALA A 86 -2.86 -11.83 -12.61
C ALA A 86 -4.39 -11.94 -12.60
N LYS A 87 -5.08 -10.99 -11.94
CA LYS A 87 -6.55 -10.84 -12.00
C LYS A 87 -7.05 -10.02 -13.19
N GLY A 88 -6.16 -9.63 -14.10
CA GLY A 88 -6.52 -8.92 -15.33
C GLY A 88 -6.62 -7.41 -15.19
N ALA A 89 -6.24 -6.83 -14.05
CA ALA A 89 -6.13 -5.39 -13.89
C ALA A 89 -4.83 -4.84 -14.51
N GLU A 90 -4.85 -3.58 -14.94
CA GLU A 90 -3.62 -2.85 -15.16
C GLU A 90 -3.09 -2.37 -13.82
N ALA A 91 -1.78 -2.48 -13.56
CA ALA A 91 -1.22 -2.04 -12.29
C ALA A 91 0.19 -1.49 -12.48
N THR A 92 0.46 -0.31 -11.92
CA THR A 92 1.78 0.28 -11.72
C THR A 92 1.87 0.77 -10.27
N GLY A 93 3.05 1.14 -9.79
CA GLY A 93 3.15 1.66 -8.44
C GLY A 93 4.56 2.06 -8.04
N GLU A 94 4.63 2.70 -6.87
CA GLU A 94 5.86 3.20 -6.27
C GLU A 94 5.81 3.12 -4.74
N VAL A 95 6.99 3.13 -4.12
CA VAL A 95 7.13 3.23 -2.67
C VAL A 95 7.15 4.71 -2.29
N VAL A 96 6.39 5.09 -1.26
CA VAL A 96 6.25 6.47 -0.79
C VAL A 96 6.77 6.55 0.65
N GLU A 97 7.88 7.24 0.85
CA GLU A 97 8.53 7.37 2.18
C GLU A 97 8.08 8.63 2.93
N GLU A 98 7.80 9.73 2.21
CA GLU A 98 7.48 11.02 2.81
C GLU A 98 6.19 11.63 2.24
N SER A 99 5.48 12.39 3.08
CA SER A 99 4.31 13.20 2.69
C SER A 99 3.27 12.45 1.84
N PRO A 100 2.72 11.31 2.32
CA PRO A 100 1.84 10.44 1.54
C PRO A 100 0.57 11.13 1.02
N LEU A 101 0.03 12.12 1.74
CA LEU A 101 -1.12 12.91 1.26
C LEU A 101 -0.78 13.73 0.01
N ASP A 102 0.41 14.32 -0.02
CA ASP A 102 0.84 15.15 -1.13
C ASP A 102 1.09 14.28 -2.35
N ARG A 103 1.82 13.18 -2.18
CA ARG A 103 2.05 12.24 -3.28
C ARG A 103 0.75 11.60 -3.79
N LEU A 104 -0.15 11.22 -2.89
CA LEU A 104 -1.47 10.72 -3.26
C LEU A 104 -2.24 11.71 -4.13
N ARG A 105 -2.23 13.00 -3.75
CA ARG A 105 -2.86 14.06 -4.54
C ARG A 105 -2.20 14.21 -5.91
N GLU A 106 -0.88 14.29 -5.97
CA GLU A 106 -0.14 14.40 -7.23
C GLU A 106 -0.49 13.26 -8.18
N VAL A 107 -0.51 12.02 -7.68
CA VAL A 107 -0.83 10.84 -8.49
C VAL A 107 -2.27 10.87 -8.97
N VAL A 108 -3.23 11.30 -8.14
CA VAL A 108 -4.63 11.50 -8.57
C VAL A 108 -4.69 12.52 -9.71
N GLU A 109 -3.99 13.65 -9.60
CA GLU A 109 -3.94 14.68 -10.64
C GLU A 109 -3.26 14.18 -11.93
N GLU A 110 -2.08 13.55 -11.81
CA GLU A 110 -1.28 13.02 -12.92
C GLU A 110 -2.03 11.95 -13.73
N THR A 111 -2.76 11.07 -13.03
CA THR A 111 -3.42 9.92 -13.65
C THR A 111 -4.87 10.19 -13.99
N SER A 112 -5.43 11.31 -13.51
CA SER A 112 -6.85 11.63 -13.54
C SER A 112 -7.67 10.46 -12.97
N ALA A 113 -7.31 10.06 -11.75
CA ALA A 113 -7.97 8.93 -11.08
C ALA A 113 -9.44 9.26 -10.75
N ASP A 114 -10.28 8.24 -10.75
CA ASP A 114 -11.70 8.33 -10.44
C ASP A 114 -11.95 8.21 -8.92
N GLU A 115 -11.04 7.53 -8.21
CA GLU A 115 -11.13 7.34 -6.76
C GLU A 115 -9.76 7.11 -6.11
N VAL A 116 -9.76 7.18 -4.77
CA VAL A 116 -8.70 6.62 -3.92
C VAL A 116 -9.26 5.48 -3.08
N LEU A 117 -8.57 4.34 -3.10
CA LEU A 117 -8.74 3.26 -2.13
C LEU A 117 -7.60 3.27 -1.13
N VAL A 118 -7.92 3.22 0.16
CA VAL A 118 -6.93 3.06 1.22
C VAL A 118 -7.18 1.72 1.90
N LEU A 119 -6.23 0.80 1.79
CA LEU A 119 -6.28 -0.51 2.44
C LEU A 119 -5.26 -0.55 3.59
N THR A 120 -5.75 -0.63 4.82
CA THR A 120 -4.93 -0.58 6.04
C THR A 120 -5.34 -1.64 7.05
N SER A 121 -4.43 -2.02 7.95
CA SER A 121 -4.75 -2.98 9.01
C SER A 121 -5.66 -2.34 10.08
N PRO A 122 -6.62 -3.08 10.67
CA PRO A 122 -7.54 -2.55 11.68
C PRO A 122 -6.86 -1.90 12.91
N HIS A 123 -5.67 -2.35 13.27
CA HIS A 123 -4.95 -1.94 14.49
C HIS A 123 -4.02 -0.72 14.31
N PHE A 124 -3.75 -0.26 13.08
CA PHE A 124 -2.75 0.78 12.80
C PHE A 124 -3.36 2.18 12.57
N VAL A 125 -4.60 2.38 13.04
CA VAL A 125 -5.42 3.52 12.63
C VAL A 125 -5.04 4.83 13.36
N GLU A 126 -4.08 4.86 14.29
CA GLU A 126 -3.89 6.05 15.14
C GLU A 126 -2.62 6.88 14.90
N GLU A 127 -1.47 6.33 14.46
CA GLU A 127 -0.24 7.14 14.36
C GLU A 127 0.00 7.81 13.00
N PHE A 128 -0.36 7.18 11.88
CA PHE A 128 -0.12 7.76 10.53
C PHE A 128 -1.38 8.29 9.85
N PHE A 129 -2.55 7.91 10.36
CA PHE A 129 -3.84 8.47 9.97
C PHE A 129 -4.40 9.24 11.16
N HIS A 130 -3.88 10.46 11.43
CA HIS A 130 -4.48 11.35 12.42
C HIS A 130 -6.01 11.26 12.33
N ARG A 131 -6.73 11.36 13.46
CA ARG A 131 -8.21 11.21 13.56
C ARG A 131 -9.03 11.87 12.43
N ASP A 132 -8.43 12.81 11.68
CA ASP A 132 -9.00 13.56 10.58
C ASP A 132 -8.44 13.26 9.15
N TRP A 133 -7.57 12.26 8.91
CA TRP A 133 -6.98 11.99 7.58
C TRP A 133 -8.06 11.82 6.50
N ALA A 134 -9.06 10.98 6.74
CA ALA A 134 -10.09 10.73 5.72
C ALA A 134 -10.84 12.02 5.37
N SER A 135 -10.94 12.93 6.33
CA SER A 135 -11.46 14.28 6.10
C SER A 135 -10.51 15.11 5.25
N GLN A 136 -9.21 15.15 5.60
CA GLN A 136 -8.19 15.89 4.87
C GLN A 136 -7.99 15.38 3.44
N ALA A 137 -7.89 14.06 3.24
CA ALA A 137 -7.76 13.41 1.94
C ALA A 137 -8.95 13.78 1.04
N ARG A 138 -10.20 13.65 1.51
CA ARG A 138 -11.39 14.04 0.73
C ARG A 138 -11.33 15.48 0.25
N HIS A 139 -10.83 16.41 1.07
CA HIS A 139 -10.68 17.81 0.67
C HIS A 139 -9.47 18.06 -0.25
N LYS A 140 -8.40 17.27 -0.11
CA LYS A 140 -7.12 17.50 -0.77
C LYS A 140 -7.00 16.79 -2.12
N VAL A 141 -7.56 15.59 -2.27
CA VAL A 141 -7.46 14.78 -3.49
C VAL A 141 -8.59 15.04 -4.50
N GLY A 142 -9.72 15.60 -4.05
CA GLY A 142 -10.82 16.00 -4.94
C GLY A 142 -11.65 14.86 -5.54
N VAL A 143 -11.34 13.60 -5.21
CA VAL A 143 -12.06 12.40 -5.66
C VAL A 143 -12.61 11.61 -4.46
N PRO A 144 -13.60 10.73 -4.65
CA PRO A 144 -14.06 9.82 -3.60
C PRO A 144 -12.92 9.04 -2.97
N VAL A 145 -12.94 8.94 -1.64
CA VAL A 145 -11.95 8.16 -0.86
C VAL A 145 -12.69 7.08 -0.10
N LEU A 146 -12.40 5.81 -0.41
CA LEU A 146 -12.94 4.65 0.29
C LEU A 146 -11.85 4.01 1.15
N LYS A 147 -12.15 3.81 2.43
CA LYS A 147 -11.28 3.11 3.36
C LYS A 147 -11.77 1.67 3.53
N LEU A 148 -10.86 0.72 3.30
CA LEU A 148 -11.07 -0.70 3.45
C LEU A 148 -10.07 -1.25 4.48
N PHE A 149 -10.43 -2.36 5.11
CA PHE A 149 -9.54 -3.07 6.01
C PHE A 149 -8.90 -4.23 5.28
N ALA A 150 -7.59 -4.32 5.35
CA ALA A 150 -6.86 -5.46 4.81
C ALA A 150 -7.30 -6.73 5.55
N SER A 151 -7.42 -7.82 4.80
CA SER A 151 -7.59 -9.14 5.37
C SER A 151 -6.32 -9.49 6.15
N ASP A 152 -6.49 -10.08 7.33
CA ASP A 152 -5.38 -10.74 8.01
C ASP A 152 -5.04 -11.99 7.20
N SER A 153 -3.75 -12.11 6.86
CA SER A 153 -3.18 -13.27 6.17
C SER A 153 -2.94 -14.40 7.16
#